data_AF-A0A7W7HIX0-F1
#
_entry.id   AF-A0A7W7HIX0-F1
#
_cell.length_a   1.000
_cell.length_b   1.000
_cell.length_c   1.000
_cell.angle_alpha   90.00
_cell.angle_beta   90.00
_cell.angle_gamma   90.00
#
_symmetry.space_group_name_H-M   'P 1'
#
loop_
_entity.id
_entity.type
_entity.pdbx_description
1 polymer ?
#
loop_
_entity_poly.entity_id
_entity_poly.type
_entity_poly.pdbx_seq_one_letter_code
_entity_poly.pdbx_strand_id
1 'polypeptide(L)' 'MEKHLGPDRPPGLLAHVAGPSDDGWRIINIWADEAAFRRFQSERLIRAAGLAAQEEGFDPAKAAAFRSASVDGAEMPF' A
#
# COMPACT_ATOMS: atom_id res chain seq x y z
N MET A 1 -1.27 -16.29 11.90
CA MET A 1 -1.68 -14.92 11.52
C MET A 1 -1.79 -14.73 9.99
N GLU A 2 -1.39 -15.70 9.16
CA GLU A 2 -1.22 -15.51 7.70
C GLU A 2 -2.45 -15.80 6.81
N LYS A 3 -3.55 -16.31 7.35
CA LYS A 3 -4.68 -16.84 6.56
C LYS A 3 -5.48 -15.78 5.78
N HIS A 4 -5.37 -14.50 6.14
CA HIS A 4 -6.25 -13.43 5.63
C HIS A 4 -5.70 -12.63 4.45
N LEU A 5 -4.49 -12.91 3.98
CA LEU A 5 -3.85 -12.17 2.88
C LEU A 5 -4.19 -12.71 1.49
N GLY A 6 -4.82 -13.88 1.42
CA GLY A 6 -5.21 -14.52 0.17
C GLY A 6 -4.04 -15.12 -0.63
N PRO A 7 -4.33 -15.83 -1.73
CA PRO A 7 -3.34 -16.53 -2.53
C PRO A 7 -2.44 -15.62 -3.38
N ASP A 8 -2.87 -14.38 -3.64
CA ASP A 8 -2.11 -13.38 -4.43
C ASP A 8 -1.27 -12.42 -3.54
N ARG A 9 -0.95 -12.86 -2.34
CA ARG A 9 -0.12 -12.11 -1.39
C ARG A 9 1.25 -11.79 -2.01
N PRO A 10 1.66 -10.52 -2.07
CA PRO A 10 3.02 -10.15 -2.45
C PRO A 10 4.07 -10.83 -1.55
N PRO A 11 5.16 -11.37 -2.10
CA PRO A 11 6.26 -11.90 -1.31
C PRO A 11 6.76 -10.86 -0.30
N GLY A 12 6.95 -11.27 0.95
CA GLY A 12 7.45 -10.40 2.03
C GLY A 12 6.42 -9.47 2.69
N LEU A 13 5.16 -9.40 2.23
CA LEU A 13 4.11 -8.61 2.90
C LEU A 13 3.65 -9.32 4.17
N LEU A 14 3.96 -8.84 5.38
CA LEU A 14 3.60 -9.48 6.65
C LEU A 14 2.16 -9.21 7.10
N ALA A 15 1.67 -7.99 6.88
CA ALA A 15 0.30 -7.60 7.21
C ALA A 15 -0.24 -6.58 6.21
N HIS A 16 -1.53 -6.67 5.92
CA HIS A 16 -2.29 -5.71 5.13
C HIS A 16 -3.56 -5.35 5.89
N VAL A 17 -3.74 -4.07 6.15
CA VAL A 17 -4.95 -3.53 6.75
C VAL A 17 -5.44 -2.41 5.86
N ALA A 18 -6.69 -2.51 5.40
CA ALA A 18 -7.33 -1.47 4.61
C ALA A 18 -8.75 -1.26 5.12
N GLY A 19 -9.12 -0.02 5.36
CA GLY A 19 -10.45 0.29 5.85
C GLY A 19 -10.72 1.78 6.02
N PRO A 20 -11.97 2.12 6.35
CA PRO A 20 -12.34 3.48 6.73
C PRO A 20 -11.63 3.90 8.03
N SER A 21 -11.36 5.19 8.13
CA SER A 21 -10.80 5.91 9.26
C SER A 21 -11.50 7.28 9.35
N ASP A 22 -11.29 8.01 10.44
CA ASP A 22 -11.96 9.30 10.67
C ASP A 22 -11.72 10.31 9.53
N ASP A 23 -10.53 10.26 8.90
CA ASP A 23 -10.11 11.17 7.82
C ASP A 23 -10.23 10.56 6.41
N GLY A 24 -10.98 9.46 6.25
CA GLY A 24 -11.17 8.79 4.96
C GLY A 24 -10.63 7.36 4.96
N TRP A 25 -10.01 6.91 3.87
CA TRP A 25 -9.53 5.53 3.76
C TRP A 25 -8.05 5.41 4.12
N ARG A 26 -7.70 4.42 4.96
CA ARG A 26 -6.32 4.16 5.36
C ARG A 26 -5.88 2.75 4.99
N ILE A 27 -4.67 2.65 4.45
CA ILE A 27 -4.00 1.40 4.11
C ILE A 27 -2.68 1.34 4.88
N ILE A 28 -2.46 0.25 5.61
CA ILE A 28 -1.22 -0.01 6.33
C ILE A 28 -0.68 -1.36 5.86
N ASN A 29 0.57 -1.35 5.41
CA ASN A 29 1.28 -2.55 5.02
C ASN A 29 2.54 -2.69 5.87
N ILE A 30 2.74 -3.87 6.44
CA ILE A 30 3.98 -4.23 7.13
C ILE A 30 4.74 -5.19 6.24
N TRP A 31 6.01 -4.90 5.97
CA TRP A 31 6.86 -5.70 5.09
C TRP A 31 8.02 -6.30 5.88
N ALA A 32 8.52 -7.44 5.41
CA ALA A 32 9.69 -8.10 5.99
C ALA A 32 10.95 -7.22 5.87
N ASP A 33 11.06 -6.47 4.77
CA ASP A 33 12.15 -5.54 4.50
C ASP A 33 11.71 -4.50 3.44
N GLU A 34 12.53 -3.46 3.24
CA GLU A 34 12.29 -2.43 2.23
C GLU A 34 12.32 -3.01 0.81
N ALA A 35 13.18 -3.98 0.52
CA ALA A 35 13.33 -4.54 -0.83
C ALA A 35 12.04 -5.23 -1.31
N ALA A 36 11.35 -5.95 -0.42
CA ALA A 36 10.05 -6.56 -0.68
C ALA A 36 8.98 -5.51 -1.02
N PHE A 37 8.95 -4.40 -0.26
CA PHE A 37 8.06 -3.27 -0.55
C PHE A 37 8.38 -2.64 -1.92
N ARG A 38 9.65 -2.34 -2.19
CA ARG A 38 10.08 -1.71 -3.46
C ARG A 38 9.74 -2.57 -4.67
N ARG A 39 9.89 -3.89 -4.55
CA ARG A 39 9.49 -4.84 -5.58
C ARG A 39 7.98 -4.80 -5.85
N PHE A 40 7.17 -4.84 -4.79
CA PHE A 40 5.71 -4.70 -4.94
C PHE A 40 5.33 -3.35 -5.57
N GLN A 41 5.98 -2.27 -5.14
CA GLN A 41 5.72 -0.93 -5.63
C GLN A 41 5.97 -0.84 -7.15
N SER A 42 7.12 -1.33 -7.62
CA SER A 42 7.50 -1.25 -9.03
C SER A 42 6.72 -2.21 -9.92
N GLU A 43 6.53 -3.46 -9.50
CA GLU A 43 5.92 -4.50 -10.33
C GLU A 43 4.39 -4.38 -10.40
N ARG A 44 3.75 -3.98 -9.29
CA ARG A 44 2.29 -4.02 -9.13
C ARG A 44 1.67 -2.65 -8.92
N LEU A 45 2.14 -1.87 -7.94
CA LEU A 45 1.46 -0.64 -7.53
C LEU A 45 1.51 0.46 -8.60
N ILE A 46 2.69 0.77 -9.16
CA ILE A 46 2.84 1.79 -10.20
C ILE A 46 2.02 1.41 -11.44
N ARG A 47 2.06 0.13 -11.82
CA ARG A 47 1.23 -0.40 -12.92
C ARG A 47 -0.25 -0.16 -12.66
N ALA A 48 -0.74 -0.54 -11.48
CA ALA A 48 -2.15 -0.38 -11.11
C ALA A 48 -2.56 1.11 -11.08
N ALA A 49 -1.71 1.98 -10.55
CA ALA A 49 -1.96 3.43 -10.56
C ALA A 49 -2.05 3.99 -11.99
N GLY A 50 -1.15 3.57 -12.88
CA GLY A 50 -1.20 3.97 -14.29
C GLY A 50 -2.45 3.48 -15.01
N LEU A 51 -2.95 2.28 -14.70
CA LEU A 51 -4.22 1.78 -15.23
C LEU A 51 -5.42 2.57 -14.67
N ALA A 52 -5.47 2.80 -13.35
CA ALA A 52 -6.53 3.56 -12.72
C ALA A 52 -6.61 5.01 -13.21
N ALA A 53 -5.47 5.63 -13.55
CA ALA A 53 -5.44 6.98 -14.11
C ALA A 53 -6.04 7.08 -15.53
N GLN A 54 -6.23 5.94 -16.21
CA GLN A 54 -6.86 5.87 -17.54
C GLN A 54 -8.36 5.55 -17.47
N GLU A 55 -8.90 5.22 -16.29
CA GLU A 55 -10.31 4.91 -16.09
C GLU A 55 -11.20 6.16 -16.28
N GLU A 56 -12.35 5.97 -16.90
CA GLU A 56 -13.33 7.05 -17.08
C GLU A 56 -13.85 7.51 -15.72
N GLY A 57 -13.84 8.83 -15.47
CA GLY A 57 -14.23 9.40 -14.18
C GLY A 57 -13.14 9.41 -13.11
N PHE A 58 -11.88 9.06 -13.45
CA PHE A 58 -10.74 9.31 -12.58
C PHE A 58 -10.61 10.81 -12.27
N ASP A 59 -10.59 11.14 -10.97
CA ASP A 59 -10.40 12.50 -10.48
C ASP A 59 -8.98 12.65 -9.91
N PRO A 60 -8.06 13.31 -10.64
CA PRO A 60 -6.68 13.47 -10.19
C PRO A 60 -6.57 14.33 -8.93
N ALA A 61 -7.55 15.19 -8.63
CA ALA A 61 -7.54 16.00 -7.41
C ALA A 61 -7.75 15.14 -6.15
N LYS A 62 -8.55 14.06 -6.25
CA LYS A 62 -8.70 13.08 -5.16
C LYS A 62 -7.42 12.29 -4.92
N ALA A 63 -6.69 11.96 -5.99
CA ALA A 63 -5.40 11.28 -5.88
C ALA A 63 -4.31 12.20 -5.30
N ALA A 64 -4.31 13.48 -5.64
CA ALA A 64 -3.33 14.46 -5.14
C ALA A 64 -3.35 14.65 -3.62
N ALA A 65 -4.50 14.40 -2.96
CA ALA A 65 -4.62 14.47 -1.51
C ALA A 65 -4.07 13.23 -0.78
N PHE A 66 -3.70 12.17 -1.51
CA PHE A 66 -3.15 10.95 -0.91
C PHE A 66 -1.78 11.24 -0.29
N ARG A 67 -1.60 10.81 0.95
CA ARG A 67 -0.34 10.91 1.69
C ARG A 67 0.18 9.53 2.02
N SER A 68 1.46 9.30 1.74
CA SER A 68 2.18 8.08 2.13
C SER A 68 3.38 8.43 2.98
N ALA A 69 3.60 7.67 4.04
CA ALA A 69 4.84 7.67 4.80
C ALA A 69 5.33 6.22 4.94
N SER A 70 6.64 6.06 4.96
CA SER A 70 7.30 4.80 5.32
C SER A 70 8.08 5.05 6.59
N VAL A 71 7.99 4.10 7.53
CA VAL A 71 8.72 4.13 8.79
C VAL A 71 9.47 2.81 8.87
N ASP A 72 10.75 2.85 9.21
CA ASP A 72 11.53 1.64 9.45
C ASP A 72 11.49 1.23 10.92
N GLY A 73 12.03 0.06 11.23
CA GLY A 73 12.07 -0.44 12.60
C GLY A 73 12.99 0.33 13.55
N ALA A 74 13.85 1.22 13.04
CA ALA A 74 14.76 2.03 13.85
C ALA A 74 14.09 3.31 14.35
N GLU A 75 13.05 3.78 13.66
CA GLU A 75 12.27 4.98 14.01
C GLU A 75 11.11 4.70 14.99
N MET A 76 10.83 3.43 15.32
CA MET A 76 9.75 3.04 16.23
C MET A 76 10.31 2.83 17.65
N PRO A 77 9.93 3.65 18.65
CA PRO A 77 10.32 3.42 20.03
C PRO A 77 9.53 2.21 20.55
N PHE A 78 10.21 1.10 20.80
CA PHE A 78 9.68 0.02 21.63
C PHE A 78 10.07 0.24 23.09
#